data_AF-A0A0K9X7N2-F1
#
_entry.id   AF-A0A0K9X7N2-F1
#
_cell.length_a   1.000
_cell.length_b   1.000
_cell.length_c   1.000
_cell.angle_alpha   90.00
_cell.angle_beta   90.00
_cell.angle_gamma   90.00
#
_symmetry.space_group_name_H-M   'P 1'
#
loop_
_entity.id
_entity.type
_entity.pdbx_description
1 polymer ?
#
loop_
_entity_poly.entity_id
_entity_poly.type
_entity_poly.pdbx_seq_one_letter_code
_entity_poly.pdbx_strand_id
1 'polypeptide(L)'
;MPFFAGLAVTVVVYFVVRDDLPSRVPTHFGTGGADGYGSPGRATAGNLVVYAIEGVLFLIASLAREEQRTVRPTLVAAWAVSVTTTYFLCALLLAGDGSVPAYQYAAAPAAGGAVVLGSRLLSRRKA
;
A
#
# COMPACT_ATOMS: atom_id res chain seq x y z
N MET A 1 8.42 1.00 -10.21
CA MET A 1 7.33 1.91 -9.86
C MET A 1 6.67 1.43 -8.58
N PRO A 2 6.85 2.12 -7.44
CA PRO A 2 6.45 1.61 -6.13
C PRO A 2 4.98 1.19 -6.03
N PHE A 3 4.07 2.13 -6.34
CA PHE A 3 2.63 1.94 -6.16
C PHE A 3 2.04 0.86 -7.08
N PHE A 4 2.54 0.71 -8.31
CA PHE A 4 2.11 -0.39 -9.18
C PHE A 4 2.59 -1.76 -8.68
N ALA A 5 3.76 -1.83 -8.03
CA ALA A 5 4.19 -3.07 -7.39
C ALA A 5 3.29 -3.42 -6.19
N GLY A 6 2.97 -2.42 -5.36
CA GLY A 6 2.01 -2.59 -4.25
C GLY A 6 0.62 -3.02 -4.72
N LEU A 7 0.13 -2.43 -5.81
CA LEU A 7 -1.12 -2.80 -6.48
C LEU A 7 -1.09 -4.28 -6.90
N ALA A 8 -0.06 -4.70 -7.62
CA ALA A 8 0.06 -6.08 -8.11
C ALA A 8 0.09 -7.10 -6.97
N VAL A 9 0.86 -6.83 -5.90
CA VAL A 9 0.90 -7.69 -4.71
C VAL A 9 -0.47 -7.78 -4.05
N THR A 10 -1.15 -6.65 -3.88
CA THR A 10 -2.49 -6.62 -3.26
C THR A 10 -3.51 -7.41 -4.08
N VAL A 11 -3.46 -7.31 -5.41
CA VAL A 11 -4.32 -8.10 -6.32
C VAL A 11 -4.06 -9.60 -6.15
N VAL A 12 -2.78 -10.01 -6.13
CA VAL A 12 -2.42 -11.42 -5.92
C VAL A 12 -2.96 -11.93 -4.59
N VAL A 13 -2.72 -11.21 -3.50
CA VAL A 13 -3.20 -11.60 -2.16
C VAL A 13 -4.73 -11.69 -2.14
N TYR A 14 -5.43 -10.72 -2.71
CA TYR A 14 -6.89 -10.77 -2.83
C TYR A 14 -7.36 -12.04 -3.53
N PHE A 15 -6.78 -12.39 -4.69
CA PHE A 15 -7.18 -13.60 -5.42
C PHE A 15 -6.87 -14.89 -4.66
N VAL A 16 -5.82 -14.90 -3.83
CA VAL A 16 -5.47 -16.06 -2.98
C VAL A 16 -6.50 -16.27 -1.87
N VAL A 17 -7.02 -15.20 -1.27
CA VAL A 17 -7.88 -15.30 -0.07
C VAL A 17 -9.36 -15.02 -0.33
N ARG A 18 -9.75 -14.61 -1.55
CA ARG A 18 -11.11 -14.09 -1.85
C ARG A 18 -12.24 -15.04 -1.49
N ASP A 19 -11.99 -16.34 -1.54
CA ASP A 19 -13.01 -17.37 -1.29
C ASP A 19 -13.24 -17.58 0.22
N ASP A 20 -12.29 -17.13 1.05
CA ASP A 20 -12.35 -17.18 2.52
C ASP A 20 -12.79 -15.84 3.15
N LEU A 21 -12.98 -14.79 2.34
CA LEU A 21 -13.39 -13.48 2.83
C LEU A 21 -14.87 -13.50 3.27
N PRO A 22 -15.24 -12.75 4.33
CA PRO A 22 -16.63 -12.64 4.74
C PRO A 22 -17.46 -11.97 3.63
N SER A 23 -18.77 -12.23 3.64
CA SER A 23 -19.69 -11.64 2.66
C SER A 23 -19.73 -10.11 2.69
N ARG A 24 -19.30 -9.50 3.81
CA ARG A 24 -19.22 -8.05 4.01
C ARG A 24 -17.99 -7.67 4.82
N VAL A 25 -17.36 -6.56 4.46
CA VAL A 25 -16.24 -5.95 5.20
C VAL A 25 -16.53 -4.47 5.47
N PRO A 26 -16.03 -3.92 6.60
CA PRO A 26 -16.06 -2.47 6.84
C PRO A 26 -15.31 -1.74 5.73
N THR A 27 -15.91 -0.69 5.16
CA THR A 27 -15.25 0.12 4.14
C THR A 27 -15.78 1.55 4.09
N HIS A 28 -14.88 2.50 3.86
CA HIS A 28 -15.25 3.88 3.55
C HIS A 28 -15.69 4.06 2.09
N PHE A 29 -15.58 3.01 1.25
CA PHE A 29 -16.00 3.01 -0.15
C PHE A 29 -17.41 2.39 -0.29
N GLY A 30 -18.44 3.10 0.18
CA GLY A 30 -19.83 2.62 0.14
C GLY A 30 -20.88 3.74 0.08
N THR A 31 -22.11 3.38 -0.27
CA THR A 31 -23.25 4.32 -0.36
C THR A 31 -24.01 4.46 0.98
N GLY A 32 -23.57 3.77 2.03
CA GLY A 32 -24.26 3.67 3.33
C GLY A 32 -23.80 4.66 4.41
N GLY A 33 -22.94 5.62 4.09
CA GLY A 33 -22.33 6.54 5.06
C GLY A 33 -20.94 6.11 5.53
N ALA A 34 -20.38 6.86 6.49
CA ALA A 34 -18.96 6.78 6.90
C ALA A 34 -18.51 5.41 7.42
N ASP A 35 -19.44 4.57 7.89
CA ASP A 35 -19.20 3.24 8.49
C ASP A 35 -19.83 2.09 7.66
N GLY A 36 -20.02 2.30 6.36
CA GLY A 36 -20.68 1.33 5.49
C GLY A 36 -19.98 -0.03 5.43
N TYR A 37 -20.79 -1.09 5.33
CA TYR A 37 -20.30 -2.42 4.96
C TYR A 37 -20.43 -2.61 3.45
N GLY A 38 -19.36 -3.07 2.81
CA GLY A 38 -19.32 -3.36 1.37
C GLY A 38 -18.88 -4.79 1.10
N SER A 39 -18.99 -5.24 -0.15
CA SER A 39 -18.38 -6.52 -0.54
C SER A 39 -16.85 -6.38 -0.49
N PRO A 40 -16.10 -7.44 -0.11
CA PRO A 40 -14.64 -7.41 -0.08
C PRO A 40 -14.03 -6.98 -1.43
N GLY A 41 -14.64 -7.41 -2.54
CA GLY A 41 -14.24 -6.99 -3.88
C GLY A 41 -14.38 -5.49 -4.12
N ARG A 42 -15.48 -4.85 -3.66
CA ARG A 42 -15.67 -3.40 -3.82
C ARG A 42 -14.70 -2.60 -2.94
N ALA A 43 -14.50 -3.03 -1.69
CA ALA A 43 -13.56 -2.39 -0.77
C ALA A 43 -12.11 -2.49 -1.31
N THR A 44 -11.73 -3.67 -1.80
CA THR A 44 -10.41 -3.89 -2.42
C THR A 44 -10.26 -3.05 -3.68
N ALA A 45 -11.26 -3.05 -4.58
CA ALA A 45 -11.23 -2.24 -5.80
C ALA A 45 -11.03 -0.74 -5.51
N GLY A 46 -11.69 -0.20 -4.48
CA GLY A 46 -11.50 1.19 -4.05
C GLY A 46 -10.04 1.49 -3.69
N ASN A 47 -9.39 0.62 -2.91
CA ASN A 47 -7.97 0.74 -2.58
C ASN A 47 -7.05 0.59 -3.80
N LEU A 48 -7.37 -0.30 -4.74
CA LEU A 48 -6.60 -0.45 -5.98
C LEU A 48 -6.66 0.79 -6.87
N VAL A 49 -7.80 1.49 -6.91
CA VAL A 49 -7.94 2.77 -7.61
C VAL A 49 -7.02 3.82 -6.98
N VAL A 50 -6.94 3.89 -5.65
CA VAL A 50 -6.02 4.80 -4.95
C VAL A 50 -4.56 4.51 -5.37
N TYR A 51 -4.13 3.25 -5.37
CA TYR A 51 -2.80 2.89 -5.86
C TYR A 51 -2.54 3.28 -7.30
N ALA A 52 -3.52 3.12 -8.18
CA ALA A 52 -3.39 3.50 -9.58
C ALA A 52 -3.20 5.03 -9.71
N ILE A 53 -4.00 5.81 -8.97
CA ILE A 53 -3.87 7.28 -8.92
C ILE A 53 -2.50 7.68 -8.38
N GLU A 54 -2.06 7.14 -7.25
CA GLU A 54 -0.74 7.42 -6.67
C GLU A 54 0.40 7.04 -7.61
N GLY A 55 0.28 5.91 -8.31
CA GLY A 55 1.24 5.47 -9.32
C GLY A 55 1.34 6.44 -10.50
N VAL A 56 0.21 6.92 -11.01
CA VAL A 56 0.16 7.92 -12.09
C VAL A 56 0.73 9.26 -11.62
N LEU A 57 0.32 9.75 -10.44
CA LEU A 57 0.85 11.00 -9.88
C LEU A 57 2.36 10.93 -9.65
N PHE A 58 2.85 9.79 -9.15
CA PHE A 58 4.29 9.56 -8.98
C PHE A 58 5.03 9.56 -10.33
N LEU A 59 4.45 8.95 -11.37
CA LEU A 59 5.03 8.96 -12.71
C LEU A 59 5.11 10.39 -13.27
N ILE A 60 4.01 11.15 -13.20
CA ILE A 60 3.96 12.55 -13.63
C ILE A 60 5.00 13.37 -12.88
N ALA A 61 5.05 13.24 -11.55
CA ALA A 61 6.01 13.95 -10.70
C ALA A 61 7.47 13.55 -10.98
N SER A 62 7.72 12.31 -11.43
CA SER A 62 9.05 11.84 -11.79
C SER A 62 9.49 12.37 -13.15
N LEU A 63 8.56 12.51 -14.10
CA LEU A 63 8.83 13.04 -15.44
C LEU A 63 8.97 14.57 -15.45
N ALA A 64 8.31 15.28 -14.53
CA ALA A 64 8.34 16.74 -14.46
C ALA A 64 9.58 17.33 -13.75
N ARG A 65 10.47 16.50 -13.19
CA ARG A 65 11.64 16.99 -12.44
C ARG A 65 12.87 17.10 -13.34
N GLU A 66 13.32 18.34 -13.58
CA GLU A 66 14.64 18.61 -14.19
C GLU A 66 15.80 18.46 -13.20
N GLU A 67 15.54 18.54 -11.88
CA GLU A 67 16.60 18.61 -10.86
C GLU A 67 16.88 17.26 -10.18
N GLN A 68 18.02 16.65 -10.53
CA GLN A 68 18.43 15.30 -10.08
C GLN A 68 18.62 15.14 -8.56
N ARG A 69 18.83 16.23 -7.80
CA ARG A 69 19.15 16.16 -6.35
C ARG A 69 18.03 15.58 -5.49
N THR A 70 16.77 15.67 -5.92
CA THR A 70 15.61 15.24 -5.13
C THR A 70 15.03 13.89 -5.55
N VAL A 71 15.49 13.32 -6.67
CA VAL A 71 14.92 12.08 -7.24
C VAL A 71 15.08 10.89 -6.29
N ARG A 72 16.26 10.73 -5.68
CA ARG A 72 16.57 9.61 -4.78
C ARG A 72 15.73 9.59 -3.49
N PRO A 73 15.65 10.67 -2.69
CA PRO A 73 14.82 10.66 -1.48
C PRO A 73 13.33 10.50 -1.80
N THR A 74 12.82 11.12 -2.87
CA THR A 74 11.42 10.97 -3.30
C THR A 74 11.10 9.53 -3.68
N LEU A 75 11.99 8.85 -4.41
CA LEU A 75 11.82 7.44 -4.75
C LEU A 75 11.82 6.54 -3.51
N VAL A 76 12.73 6.77 -2.56
CA VAL A 76 12.77 6.01 -1.29
C VAL A 76 11.50 6.22 -0.48
N ALA A 77 11.02 7.46 -0.38
CA ALA A 77 9.77 7.78 0.31
C ALA A 77 8.57 7.08 -0.35
N ALA A 78 8.49 7.10 -1.68
CA ALA A 78 7.42 6.43 -2.42
C ALA A 78 7.43 4.90 -2.20
N TRP A 79 8.61 4.28 -2.15
CA TRP A 79 8.73 2.86 -1.77
C TRP A 79 8.31 2.60 -0.33
N ALA A 80 8.72 3.43 0.63
CA ALA A 80 8.35 3.27 2.03
C ALA A 80 6.83 3.37 2.24
N VAL A 81 6.17 4.37 1.63
CA VAL A 81 4.72 4.53 1.66
C VAL A 81 4.04 3.32 1.00
N SER A 82 4.45 2.96 -0.22
CA SER A 82 3.84 1.83 -0.93
C SER A 82 3.94 0.53 -0.12
N VAL A 83 5.10 0.20 0.45
CA VAL A 83 5.29 -1.01 1.27
C VAL A 83 4.41 -0.99 2.51
N THR A 84 4.35 0.15 3.20
CA THR A 84 3.52 0.32 4.41
C THR A 84 2.05 0.06 4.10
N THR A 85 1.53 0.72 3.07
CA THR A 85 0.12 0.57 2.66
C THR A 85 -0.17 -0.85 2.16
N THR A 86 0.75 -1.47 1.41
CA THR A 86 0.53 -2.82 0.84
C THR A 86 0.51 -3.84 1.95
N TYR A 87 1.44 -3.74 2.90
CA TYR A 87 1.48 -4.60 4.06
C TYR A 87 0.16 -4.52 4.85
N PHE A 88 -0.30 -3.30 5.13
CA PHE A 88 -1.51 -3.09 5.91
C PHE A 88 -2.77 -3.65 5.22
N LEU A 89 -2.89 -3.43 3.91
CA LEU A 89 -3.99 -4.00 3.12
C LEU A 89 -3.94 -5.52 3.05
N CYS A 90 -2.75 -6.12 2.90
CA CYS A 90 -2.61 -7.57 2.93
C CYS A 90 -2.98 -8.14 4.31
N ALA A 91 -2.57 -7.48 5.40
CA ALA A 91 -2.94 -7.89 6.75
C ALA A 91 -4.47 -7.82 6.99
N LEU A 92 -5.13 -6.79 6.46
CA LEU A 92 -6.60 -6.68 6.49
C LEU A 92 -7.28 -7.82 5.71
N LEU A 93 -6.81 -8.11 4.49
CA LEU A 93 -7.34 -9.20 3.68
C LEU A 93 -7.14 -10.57 4.34
N LEU A 94 -5.97 -10.80 4.94
CA LEU A 94 -5.63 -12.06 5.62
C LEU A 94 -6.36 -12.25 6.95
N ALA A 95 -6.72 -11.16 7.64
CA ALA A 95 -7.53 -11.25 8.86
C ALA A 95 -8.96 -11.74 8.54
N GLY A 96 -9.48 -11.43 7.35
CA GLY A 96 -10.80 -11.88 6.89
C GLY A 96 -11.93 -11.14 7.59
N ASP A 97 -12.04 -11.26 8.90
CA ASP A 97 -13.07 -10.64 9.76
C ASP A 97 -12.84 -9.13 10.05
N GLY A 98 -11.73 -8.57 9.56
CA GLY A 98 -11.31 -7.19 9.82
C GLY A 98 -10.67 -6.97 11.20
N SER A 99 -10.52 -8.00 12.02
CA SER A 99 -9.88 -7.94 13.34
C SER A 99 -8.36 -8.09 13.20
N VAL A 100 -7.71 -7.01 12.77
CA VAL A 100 -6.26 -7.00 12.63
C VAL A 100 -5.61 -6.89 14.01
N PRO A 101 -4.70 -7.81 14.40
CA PRO A 101 -4.00 -7.72 15.68
C PRO A 101 -3.27 -6.39 15.87
N ALA A 102 -3.31 -5.83 17.07
CA ALA A 102 -2.81 -4.48 17.34
C ALA A 102 -1.34 -4.25 16.93
N TYR A 103 -0.49 -5.29 16.98
CA TYR A 103 0.90 -5.18 16.58
C TYR A 103 1.08 -4.91 15.08
N GLN A 104 0.10 -5.25 14.24
CA GLN A 104 0.17 -5.03 12.79
C GLN A 104 0.14 -3.53 12.43
N TYR A 105 -0.51 -2.70 13.26
CA TYR A 105 -0.48 -1.24 13.11
C TYR A 105 0.92 -0.66 13.34
N ALA A 106 1.76 -1.32 14.15
CA ALA A 106 3.17 -0.98 14.32
C ALA A 106 4.08 -1.66 13.28
N ALA A 107 3.72 -2.86 12.83
CA ALA A 107 4.47 -3.61 11.82
C ALA A 107 4.44 -2.92 10.45
N ALA A 108 3.31 -2.33 10.06
CA ALA A 108 3.18 -1.61 8.80
C ALA A 108 4.18 -0.44 8.67
N PRO A 109 4.25 0.54 9.59
CA PRO A 109 5.24 1.61 9.51
C PRO A 109 6.67 1.09 9.72
N ALA A 110 6.88 -0.01 10.47
CA ALA A 110 8.18 -0.65 10.58
C ALA A 110 8.68 -1.21 9.23
N ALA A 111 7.78 -1.79 8.42
CA ALA A 111 8.11 -2.27 7.08
C ALA A 111 8.55 -1.12 6.15
N GLY A 112 7.84 0.02 6.17
CA GLY A 112 8.27 1.23 5.46
C GLY A 112 9.60 1.78 5.99
N GLY A 113 9.79 1.80 7.31
CA GLY A 113 11.03 2.21 7.96
C GLY A 113 12.23 1.35 7.52
N ALA A 114 12.03 0.03 7.35
CA ALA A 114 13.06 -0.88 6.86
C ALA A 114 13.54 -0.51 5.45
N VAL A 115 12.66 -0.02 4.57
CA VAL A 115 13.04 0.49 3.23
C VAL A 115 13.97 1.71 3.36
N VAL A 116 13.60 2.66 4.21
CA VAL A 116 14.40 3.88 4.44
C VAL A 116 15.77 3.51 5.01
N LEU A 117 15.82 2.68 6.05
CA LEU A 117 17.06 2.22 6.67
C LEU A 117 17.93 1.44 5.68
N GLY A 118 17.34 0.51 4.93
CA GLY A 118 18.02 -0.27 3.89
C GLY A 118 18.66 0.64 2.84
N SER A 119 17.95 1.66 2.36
CA SER A 119 18.50 2.62 1.40
C SER A 119 19.68 3.41 1.96
N ARG A 120 19.65 3.78 3.25
CA ARG A 120 20.74 4.50 3.92
C ARG A 120 21.98 3.62 4.05
N LEU A 121 21.80 2.37 4.47
CA LEU A 121 22.90 1.39 4.59
C LEU A 121 23.55 1.10 3.23
N LEU A 122 22.74 0.90 2.19
CA LEU A 122 23.23 0.70 0.82
C LEU A 122 23.96 1.93 0.27
N SER A 123 23.58 3.14 0.69
CA SER A 123 24.28 4.37 0.32
C SER A 123 25.65 4.46 0.97
N ARG A 124 25.75 4.07 2.25
CA ARG A 124 27.01 4.10 3.02
C ARG A 124 28.03 3.07 2.55
N ARG A 125 27.60 1.96 1.94
CA ARG A 125 28.51 0.94 1.37
C ARG A 125 29.13 1.34 0.02
N LYS A 126 28.58 2.36 -0.64
CA LYS A 126 29.02 2.83 -1.96
C LYS A 126 29.89 4.09 -1.90
N ALA A 127 30.03 4.69 -0.72
CA ALA A 127 30.91 5.82 -0.43
C ALA A 127 32.17 5.31 0.24
#